data_AF-A0A1D1Y624-F1
#
_entry.id   AF-A0A1D1Y624-F1
#
_cell.length_a   1.000
_cell.length_b   1.000
_cell.length_c   1.000
_cell.angle_alpha   90.00
_cell.angle_beta   90.00
_cell.angle_gamma   90.00
#
_symmetry.space_group_name_H-M   'P 1'
#
loop_
_entity.id
_entity.type
_entity.pdbx_description
1 polymer ?
#
loop_
_entity_poly.entity_id
_entity_poly.type
_entity_poly.pdbx_seq_one_letter_code
_entity_poly.pdbx_strand_id
1 'polypeptide(L)'
;INRFFHEMFLLQVMQFISRQKQMKKFVLVHCTHGHNRTGFMIVNYLMRSRPMMTVTEAIQIFAQARPPGIYKQDYINALFMLYHERKPEQLVCPSTPEWKRSSDLDLNGEAVQDEDDDGNTAPVSHEEEHIENEAMTNDDVLGDWIPLDQRDSLQQFCCHQLRVPPTGRGKLQFPGSHPVSLNRDNLQLLRQRYYYATWKADGTRYMMLITLHGCYLIDRKFEFRRVQLRFPLRSGTDGVHNYTLIDGEMIIDTLPTTGKLERRYLAYDLMVLNGESVVERPFSERWKLLEREVIDPRNIDRRQNPIYRYDLEPFRVRRKDFWLLSTVTKLLKEFIPILSHAADGLIFQGWDDPYVPRTHEGLLKWKYPEMNSVDFLFEVGSENRHLLFLNERGKKKLMDGARVTLKDVEDVSTLSGNIMECSWNSEDQSWVCMRIRTDKATPNEISTYTKVLRSIKDNITEEVLLNEIGEIVQLPMYSDRIAKAQQMQHSHSGQRRR
;
A
#
# COMPACT_ATOMS: atom_id res chain seq x y z
N ILE A 1 -23.84 -0.41 7.61
CA ILE A 1 -23.25 -0.88 8.90
C ILE A 1 -21.80 -0.40 9.01
N ASN A 2 -21.42 0.22 10.14
CA ASN A 2 -20.08 0.82 10.34
C ASN A 2 -19.00 -0.26 10.52
N ARG A 3 -18.07 -0.40 9.56
CA ARG A 3 -17.00 -1.41 9.56
C ARG A 3 -16.06 -1.31 10.76
N PHE A 4 -15.87 -0.10 11.30
CA PHE A 4 -15.05 0.13 12.50
C PHE A 4 -15.59 -0.61 13.72
N PHE A 5 -16.92 -0.72 13.85
CA PHE A 5 -17.55 -1.43 14.96
C PHE A 5 -17.23 -2.93 14.92
N HIS A 6 -17.09 -3.53 13.73
CA HIS A 6 -16.71 -4.94 13.61
C HIS A 6 -15.27 -5.19 14.06
N GLU A 7 -14.33 -4.28 13.76
CA GLU A 7 -12.96 -4.36 14.25
C GLU A 7 -12.90 -4.27 15.78
N MET A 8 -13.63 -3.31 16.36
CA MET A 8 -13.72 -3.19 17.81
C MET A 8 -14.29 -4.44 18.46
N PHE A 9 -15.39 -4.97 17.94
CA PHE A 9 -16.01 -6.19 18.45
C PHE A 9 -15.04 -7.38 18.41
N LEU A 10 -14.38 -7.60 17.26
CA LEU A 10 -13.40 -8.67 17.11
C LEU A 10 -12.29 -8.55 18.16
N LEU A 11 -11.69 -7.37 18.29
CA LEU A 11 -10.60 -7.12 19.22
C LEU A 11 -11.02 -7.41 20.67
N GLN A 12 -12.18 -6.90 21.09
CA GLN A 12 -12.68 -7.09 22.46
C GLN A 12 -12.94 -8.57 22.76
N VAL A 13 -13.57 -9.29 21.83
CA VAL A 13 -13.84 -10.73 22.00
C VAL A 13 -12.53 -11.52 22.05
N MET A 14 -11.57 -11.22 21.18
CA MET A 14 -10.26 -11.88 21.17
C MET A 14 -9.45 -11.61 22.44
N GLN A 15 -9.42 -10.36 22.92
CA GLN A 15 -8.79 -10.01 24.18
C GLN A 15 -9.46 -10.72 25.36
N PHE A 16 -10.80 -10.77 25.36
CA PHE A 16 -11.54 -11.49 26.38
C PHE A 16 -11.16 -12.98 26.40
N ILE A 17 -11.22 -13.66 25.25
CA ILE A 17 -10.90 -15.09 25.12
C ILE A 17 -9.44 -15.38 25.52
N SER A 18 -8.48 -14.59 25.06
CA SER A 18 -7.05 -14.79 25.39
C SER A 18 -6.73 -14.60 26.87
N ARG A 19 -7.47 -13.75 27.59
CA ARG A 19 -7.32 -13.54 29.04
C ARG A 19 -7.98 -14.63 29.89
N GLN A 20 -8.91 -15.42 29.34
CA GLN A 20 -9.54 -16.51 30.09
C GLN A 20 -8.62 -17.73 30.15
N LYS A 21 -7.96 -17.95 31.30
CA LYS A 21 -7.16 -19.15 31.56
C LYS A 21 -7.92 -20.28 32.26
N GLN A 22 -9.11 -20.04 32.82
CA GLN A 22 -10.03 -21.04 33.39
C GLN A 22 -11.43 -20.44 33.63
N MET A 23 -12.48 -21.29 33.58
CA MET A 23 -13.95 -21.05 33.69
C MET A 23 -14.70 -20.65 32.40
N LYS A 24 -15.86 -21.30 32.18
CA LYS A 24 -16.83 -21.09 31.07
C LYS A 24 -17.52 -19.72 31.17
N LYS A 25 -16.83 -18.63 30.88
CA LYS A 25 -17.45 -17.31 30.70
C LYS A 25 -17.84 -17.12 29.24
N PHE A 26 -19.04 -16.58 29.01
CA PHE A 26 -19.61 -16.41 27.67
C PHE A 26 -19.73 -14.93 27.32
N VAL A 27 -19.60 -14.62 26.02
CA VAL A 27 -19.92 -13.30 25.48
C VAL A 27 -21.34 -13.35 24.94
N LEU A 28 -22.23 -12.53 25.52
CA LEU A 28 -23.59 -12.36 25.00
C LEU A 28 -23.60 -11.22 23.98
N VAL A 29 -24.02 -11.53 22.75
CA VAL A 29 -24.21 -10.52 21.70
C VAL A 29 -25.69 -10.29 21.52
N HIS A 30 -26.14 -9.06 21.73
CA HIS A 30 -27.53 -8.66 21.53
C HIS A 30 -27.62 -7.36 20.74
N CYS A 31 -28.80 -7.09 20.18
CA CYS A 31 -29.08 -5.95 19.34
C CYS A 31 -30.53 -5.54 19.56
N THR A 32 -30.81 -4.24 19.56
CA THR A 32 -32.17 -3.68 19.68
C THR A 32 -33.06 -4.01 18.49
N HIS A 33 -32.50 -4.17 17.29
CA HIS A 33 -33.25 -4.27 16.02
C HIS A 33 -33.23 -5.63 15.31
N GLY A 34 -32.40 -6.62 15.67
CA GLY A 34 -32.52 -7.86 14.91
C GLY A 34 -31.55 -9.02 15.12
N HIS A 35 -32.16 -10.19 14.93
CA HIS A 35 -31.52 -11.50 14.77
C HIS A 35 -30.44 -11.49 13.66
N ASN A 36 -30.75 -10.86 12.51
CA ASN A 36 -29.84 -10.78 11.35
C ASN A 36 -28.56 -9.99 11.65
N ARG A 37 -28.66 -8.83 12.31
CA ARG A 37 -27.49 -8.01 12.66
C ARG A 37 -26.55 -8.74 13.61
N THR A 38 -27.10 -9.45 14.58
CA THR A 38 -26.32 -10.31 15.50
C THR A 38 -25.64 -11.45 14.74
N GLY A 39 -26.37 -12.11 13.84
CA GLY A 39 -25.81 -13.15 12.97
C GLY A 39 -24.67 -12.64 12.10
N PHE A 40 -24.85 -11.48 11.46
CA PHE A 40 -23.82 -10.84 10.65
C PHE A 40 -22.54 -10.58 11.44
N MET A 41 -22.66 -10.07 12.67
CA MET A 41 -21.50 -9.84 13.55
C MET A 41 -20.79 -11.14 13.94
N ILE A 42 -21.55 -12.19 14.30
CA ILE A 42 -20.99 -13.48 14.71
C ILE A 42 -20.29 -14.16 13.52
N VAL A 43 -20.90 -14.12 12.33
CA VAL A 43 -20.27 -14.65 11.10
C VAL A 43 -18.96 -13.92 10.80
N ASN A 44 -18.93 -12.58 10.90
CA ASN A 44 -17.69 -11.82 10.75
C ASN A 44 -16.62 -12.25 11.76
N TYR A 45 -16.99 -12.47 13.02
CA TYR A 45 -16.06 -12.97 14.03
C TYR A 45 -15.53 -14.37 13.68
N LEU A 46 -16.39 -15.28 13.22
CA LEU A 46 -15.99 -16.63 12.81
C LEU A 46 -14.99 -16.60 11.65
N MET A 47 -15.30 -15.84 10.59
CA MET A 47 -14.44 -15.67 9.42
C MET A 47 -13.03 -15.17 9.77
N ARG A 48 -12.93 -14.31 10.78
CA ARG A 48 -11.67 -13.67 11.19
C ARG A 48 -10.90 -14.41 12.28
N SER A 49 -11.58 -15.28 13.03
CA SER A 49 -10.98 -16.06 14.12
C SER A 49 -10.53 -17.45 13.67
N ARG A 50 -11.06 -17.96 12.54
CA ARG A 50 -10.75 -19.29 12.01
C ARG A 50 -10.17 -19.19 10.60
N PRO A 51 -8.84 -19.29 10.46
CA PRO A 51 -8.20 -19.30 9.15
C PRO A 51 -8.80 -20.39 8.26
N MET A 52 -8.95 -20.11 6.96
CA MET A 52 -9.53 -21.00 5.94
C MET A 52 -11.04 -21.24 5.98
N MET A 53 -11.77 -20.73 6.99
CA MET A 53 -13.23 -20.83 7.00
C MET A 53 -13.86 -20.05 5.85
N THR A 54 -14.84 -20.65 5.18
CA THR A 54 -15.66 -20.00 4.15
C THR A 54 -16.87 -19.30 4.75
N VAL A 55 -17.41 -18.31 4.03
CA VAL A 55 -18.64 -17.59 4.43
C VAL A 55 -19.80 -18.57 4.58
N THR A 56 -19.90 -19.56 3.70
CA THR A 56 -20.93 -20.61 3.74
C THR A 56 -20.87 -21.41 5.04
N GLU A 57 -19.69 -21.91 5.43
CA GLU A 57 -19.51 -22.65 6.67
C GLU A 57 -19.83 -21.78 7.90
N ALA A 58 -19.40 -20.52 7.91
CA ALA A 58 -19.67 -19.60 9.02
C ALA A 58 -21.18 -19.31 9.18
N ILE A 59 -21.90 -19.11 8.06
CA ILE A 59 -23.37 -18.96 8.06
C ILE A 59 -24.04 -20.23 8.59
N GLN A 60 -23.59 -21.41 8.15
CA GLN A 60 -24.15 -22.69 8.60
C GLN A 60 -23.95 -22.92 10.09
N ILE A 61 -22.75 -22.62 10.63
CA ILE A 61 -22.47 -22.70 12.06
C ILE A 61 -23.43 -21.81 12.86
N PHE A 62 -23.65 -20.57 12.39
CA PHE A 62 -24.59 -19.67 13.04
C PHE A 62 -26.04 -20.18 12.96
N ALA A 63 -26.47 -20.68 11.79
CA ALA A 63 -27.81 -21.21 11.60
C ALA A 63 -28.10 -22.44 12.47
N GLN A 64 -27.12 -23.33 12.65
CA GLN A 64 -27.23 -24.49 13.55
C GLN A 64 -27.31 -24.06 15.02
N ALA A 65 -26.50 -23.09 15.43
CA ALA A 65 -26.47 -22.60 16.81
C ALA A 65 -27.70 -21.74 17.16
N ARG A 66 -28.28 -21.04 16.17
CA ARG A 66 -29.43 -20.15 16.34
C ARG A 66 -30.36 -20.22 15.12
N PRO A 67 -31.24 -21.23 15.03
CA PRO A 67 -32.16 -21.37 13.91
C PRO A 67 -33.10 -20.16 13.72
N PRO A 68 -33.47 -19.82 12.47
CA PRO A 68 -33.03 -20.44 11.22
C PRO A 68 -31.68 -19.89 10.69
N GLY A 69 -31.02 -19.01 11.43
CA GLY A 69 -29.86 -18.24 10.98
C GLY A 69 -30.23 -16.88 10.42
N ILE A 70 -29.38 -16.33 9.55
CA ILE A 70 -29.64 -15.06 8.87
C ILE A 70 -30.72 -15.32 7.80
N TYR A 71 -31.87 -14.67 7.90
CA TYR A 71 -33.03 -14.81 7.02
C TYR A 71 -33.31 -13.57 6.16
N LYS A 72 -32.49 -12.51 6.26
CA LYS A 72 -32.51 -11.38 5.31
C LYS A 72 -31.41 -11.58 4.26
N GLN A 73 -31.79 -11.64 2.98
CA GLN A 73 -30.90 -11.94 1.86
C GLN A 73 -29.76 -10.92 1.70
N ASP A 74 -30.01 -9.64 1.97
CA ASP A 74 -29.02 -8.57 1.85
C ASP A 74 -27.84 -8.75 2.80
N TYR A 75 -28.09 -9.24 4.01
CA TYR A 75 -27.03 -9.55 4.97
C TYR A 75 -26.14 -10.70 4.48
N ILE A 76 -26.72 -11.73 3.86
CA ILE A 76 -25.97 -12.84 3.26
C ILE A 76 -25.13 -12.32 2.10
N ASN A 77 -25.73 -11.56 1.18
CA ASN A 77 -25.02 -11.00 0.02
C ASN A 77 -23.87 -10.08 0.46
N ALA A 78 -24.10 -9.23 1.47
CA ALA A 78 -23.08 -8.36 2.03
C ALA A 78 -21.91 -9.14 2.67
N LEU A 79 -22.14 -10.32 3.25
CA LEU A 79 -21.06 -11.18 3.76
C LEU A 79 -20.18 -11.72 2.63
N PHE A 80 -20.79 -12.27 1.56
CA PHE A 80 -20.04 -12.76 0.40
C PHE A 80 -19.23 -11.65 -0.28
N MET A 81 -19.84 -10.47 -0.44
CA MET A 81 -19.15 -9.29 -0.97
C MET A 81 -18.00 -8.84 -0.07
N LEU A 82 -18.20 -8.79 1.26
CA LEU A 82 -17.16 -8.33 2.20
C LEU A 82 -15.93 -9.24 2.25
N TYR A 83 -16.11 -10.55 2.04
CA TYR A 83 -15.02 -11.53 2.07
C TYR A 83 -14.53 -11.94 0.68
N HIS A 84 -15.08 -11.32 -0.37
CA HIS A 84 -14.79 -11.62 -1.77
C HIS A 84 -14.97 -13.10 -2.11
N GLU A 85 -16.03 -13.75 -1.62
CA GLU A 85 -16.34 -15.14 -1.95
C GLU A 85 -17.51 -15.24 -2.93
N ARG A 86 -17.47 -16.22 -3.83
CA ARG A 86 -18.63 -16.56 -4.67
C ARG A 86 -19.72 -17.18 -3.81
N LYS A 87 -20.93 -16.62 -3.87
CA LYS A 87 -22.11 -17.23 -3.25
C LYS A 87 -22.47 -18.53 -3.97
N PRO A 88 -22.52 -19.69 -3.29
CA PRO A 88 -22.99 -20.93 -3.90
C PRO A 88 -24.49 -20.86 -4.22
N GLU A 89 -24.90 -21.41 -5.36
CA GLU A 89 -26.32 -21.47 -5.76
C GLU A 89 -27.19 -22.26 -4.77
N GLN A 90 -26.58 -23.25 -4.10
CA GLN A 90 -27.24 -24.12 -3.12
C GLN A 90 -27.55 -23.40 -1.80
N LEU A 91 -26.95 -22.23 -1.55
CA LEU A 91 -27.20 -21.47 -0.33
C LEU A 91 -28.51 -20.68 -0.47
N VAL A 92 -29.60 -21.28 -0.01
CA VAL A 92 -30.93 -20.66 0.04
C VAL A 92 -31.09 -19.88 1.34
N CYS A 93 -31.49 -18.61 1.24
CA CYS A 93 -31.84 -17.82 2.40
C CYS A 93 -33.12 -18.38 3.05
N PRO A 94 -33.13 -18.67 4.36
CA PRO A 94 -34.33 -19.07 5.07
C PRO A 94 -35.44 -18.03 4.92
N SER A 95 -36.70 -18.47 4.97
CA SER A 95 -37.85 -17.59 5.02
C SER A 95 -37.93 -16.83 6.36
N THR A 96 -38.58 -15.67 6.35
CA THR A 96 -38.80 -14.89 7.56
C THR A 96 -39.55 -15.73 8.60
N PRO A 97 -38.99 -15.91 9.82
CA PRO A 97 -39.59 -16.70 10.87
C PRO A 97 -40.97 -16.18 11.30
N GLU A 98 -41.84 -17.09 11.73
CA GLU A 98 -43.19 -16.77 12.21
C GLU A 98 -43.18 -15.76 13.36
N TRP A 99 -42.27 -15.90 14.33
CA TRP A 99 -42.15 -15.00 15.47
C TRP A 99 -41.73 -13.57 15.11
N LYS A 100 -41.34 -13.30 13.86
CA LYS A 100 -41.03 -11.96 13.36
C LYS A 100 -42.11 -11.42 12.41
N ARG A 101 -43.07 -12.24 11.97
CA ARG A 101 -44.23 -11.74 11.21
C ARG A 101 -45.06 -10.91 12.20
N SER A 102 -45.21 -9.62 11.94
CA SER A 102 -46.03 -8.75 12.80
C SER A 102 -47.44 -9.31 12.90
N SER A 103 -48.00 -9.28 14.11
CA SER A 103 -49.38 -9.67 14.40
C SER A 103 -50.39 -8.60 13.94
N ASP A 104 -49.92 -7.49 13.36
CA ASP A 104 -50.75 -6.37 12.98
C ASP A 104 -51.26 -6.61 11.56
N LEU A 105 -52.33 -7.40 11.47
CA LEU A 105 -53.21 -7.42 10.31
C LEU A 105 -53.79 -6.01 10.16
N ASP A 106 -53.71 -5.43 8.96
CA ASP A 106 -54.55 -4.28 8.65
C ASP A 106 -56.03 -4.68 8.68
N LEU A 107 -56.95 -3.70 8.75
CA LEU A 107 -58.40 -3.93 8.77
C LEU A 107 -58.93 -4.64 7.50
N ASN A 108 -58.06 -4.95 6.53
CA ASN A 108 -58.36 -5.65 5.29
C ASN A 108 -57.74 -7.06 5.20
N GLY A 109 -57.00 -7.52 6.21
CA GLY A 109 -56.44 -8.88 6.26
C GLY A 109 -55.19 -9.10 5.40
N GLU A 110 -54.51 -8.04 4.98
CA GLU A 110 -53.18 -8.12 4.37
C GLU A 110 -52.09 -7.82 5.41
N ALA A 111 -50.93 -8.47 5.25
CA ALA A 111 -49.80 -8.29 6.15
C ALA A 111 -49.21 -6.88 5.94
N VAL A 112 -49.21 -6.05 6.98
CA VAL A 112 -48.50 -4.76 6.97
C VAL A 112 -47.01 -5.06 6.79
N GLN A 113 -46.38 -4.49 5.76
CA GLN A 113 -44.92 -4.54 5.65
C GLN A 113 -44.35 -3.73 6.81
N ASP A 114 -43.56 -4.38 7.67
CA ASP A 114 -42.91 -3.72 8.80
C ASP A 114 -42.10 -2.49 8.31
N GLU A 115 -42.55 -1.29 8.66
CA GLU A 115 -41.74 -0.05 8.66
C GLU A 115 -40.71 -0.07 9.81
N ASP A 116 -40.09 -1.23 10.07
CA ASP A 116 -38.87 -1.27 10.86
C ASP A 116 -37.78 -0.64 9.99
N ASP A 117 -37.69 0.69 10.10
CA ASP A 117 -36.58 1.57 9.77
C ASP A 117 -35.31 1.06 10.49
N ASP A 118 -34.77 -0.05 9.98
CA ASP A 118 -33.40 -0.50 10.16
C ASP A 118 -32.53 0.57 9.49
N GLY A 119 -32.33 1.69 10.21
CA GLY A 119 -31.76 2.94 9.73
C GLY A 119 -30.83 2.80 8.53
N ASN A 120 -31.31 3.28 7.39
CA ASN A 120 -30.58 3.52 6.16
C ASN A 120 -29.50 2.45 5.82
N THR A 121 -29.91 1.18 5.72
CA THR A 121 -29.32 0.35 4.65
C THR A 121 -29.96 0.80 3.35
N ALA A 122 -29.49 1.93 2.83
CA ALA A 122 -29.56 2.14 1.40
C ALA A 122 -29.01 0.85 0.75
N PRO A 123 -29.68 0.29 -0.27
CA PRO A 123 -29.03 -0.72 -1.06
C PRO A 123 -27.72 -0.08 -1.50
N VAL A 124 -26.60 -0.76 -1.30
CA VAL A 124 -25.50 -0.52 -2.25
C VAL A 124 -26.01 -1.17 -3.53
N SER A 125 -26.95 -0.49 -4.18
CA SER A 125 -27.10 -0.53 -5.61
C SER A 125 -25.78 0.01 -6.13
N HIS A 126 -24.78 -0.86 -6.19
CA HIS A 126 -24.11 -0.94 -7.46
C HIS A 126 -25.15 -1.51 -8.43
N GLU A 127 -26.08 -0.64 -8.84
CA GLU A 127 -26.32 -0.50 -10.27
C GLU A 127 -24.93 -0.53 -10.92
N GLU A 128 -24.86 -0.98 -12.15
CA GLU A 128 -23.74 -0.61 -12.99
C GLU A 128 -23.75 0.92 -13.11
N GLU A 129 -23.33 1.62 -12.04
CA GLU A 129 -22.69 2.91 -12.11
C GLU A 129 -21.57 2.61 -13.10
N HIS A 130 -21.84 2.93 -14.36
CA HIS A 130 -20.93 3.73 -15.12
C HIS A 130 -20.24 4.65 -14.12
N ILE A 131 -19.11 4.19 -13.57
CA ILE A 131 -18.18 5.00 -12.82
C ILE A 131 -17.76 6.01 -13.88
N GLU A 132 -18.51 7.11 -13.97
CA GLU A 132 -17.93 8.38 -14.37
C GLU A 132 -16.64 8.46 -13.57
N ASN A 133 -15.54 8.51 -14.29
CA ASN A 133 -14.19 8.40 -13.78
C ASN A 133 -13.97 9.32 -12.56
N GLU A 134 -14.33 8.87 -11.35
CA GLU A 134 -13.82 9.47 -10.13
C GLU A 134 -12.31 9.33 -10.26
N ALA A 135 -11.64 10.48 -10.35
CA ALA A 135 -10.23 10.54 -10.69
C ALA A 135 -9.46 9.79 -9.61
N MET A 136 -9.02 8.57 -9.92
CA MET A 136 -8.25 7.76 -9.00
C MET A 136 -6.93 8.48 -8.73
N THR A 137 -6.64 8.78 -7.46
CA THR A 137 -5.42 9.49 -7.08
C THR A 137 -4.51 8.62 -6.23
N ASN A 138 -3.21 8.89 -6.31
CA ASN A 138 -2.23 8.27 -5.43
C ASN A 138 -2.44 8.66 -3.95
N ASP A 139 -3.15 9.75 -3.68
CA ASP A 139 -3.44 10.26 -2.34
C ASP A 139 -4.70 9.62 -1.72
N ASP A 140 -5.40 8.78 -2.48
CA ASP A 140 -6.61 8.12 -2.01
C ASP A 140 -6.32 7.22 -0.80
N VAL A 141 -7.19 7.36 0.20
CA VAL A 141 -7.04 6.67 1.47
C VAL A 141 -7.67 5.28 1.39
N LEU A 142 -6.83 4.25 1.37
CA LEU A 142 -7.28 2.86 1.19
C LEU A 142 -7.44 2.11 2.52
N GLY A 143 -8.60 1.47 2.69
CA GLY A 143 -8.87 0.56 3.79
C GLY A 143 -9.49 1.21 5.04
N ASP A 144 -9.98 0.35 5.92
CA ASP A 144 -10.76 0.72 7.10
C ASP A 144 -9.84 1.08 8.28
N TRP A 145 -10.29 2.03 9.12
CA TRP A 145 -9.61 2.36 10.37
C TRP A 145 -9.60 1.17 11.34
N ILE A 146 -8.53 1.07 12.12
CA ILE A 146 -8.41 0.07 13.19
C ILE A 146 -8.41 0.74 14.57
N PRO A 147 -8.85 0.03 15.64
CA PRO A 147 -8.79 0.54 17.01
C PRO A 147 -7.35 0.91 17.44
N LEU A 148 -7.24 1.96 18.28
CA LEU A 148 -5.96 2.50 18.74
C LEU A 148 -5.08 1.45 19.44
N ASP A 149 -5.64 0.65 20.34
CA ASP A 149 -4.90 -0.40 21.06
C ASP A 149 -4.31 -1.44 20.11
N GLN A 150 -5.04 -1.79 19.05
CA GLN A 150 -4.58 -2.71 18.01
C GLN A 150 -3.45 -2.06 17.21
N ARG A 151 -3.63 -0.81 16.77
CA ARG A 151 -2.60 -0.05 16.06
C ARG A 151 -1.30 0.03 16.87
N ASP A 152 -1.38 0.40 18.14
CA ASP A 152 -0.20 0.59 18.98
C ASP A 152 0.54 -0.74 19.21
N SER A 153 -0.19 -1.85 19.35
CA SER A 153 0.38 -3.20 19.43
C SER A 153 1.09 -3.60 18.12
N LEU A 154 0.49 -3.30 16.96
CA LEU A 154 1.09 -3.59 15.66
C LEU A 154 2.31 -2.70 15.36
N GLN A 155 2.29 -1.43 15.77
CA GLN A 155 3.44 -0.54 15.68
C GLN A 155 4.62 -1.08 16.50
N GLN A 156 4.38 -1.50 17.74
CA GLN A 156 5.41 -2.11 18.59
C GLN A 156 5.97 -3.39 17.96
N PHE A 157 5.11 -4.25 17.42
CA PHE A 157 5.53 -5.44 16.69
C PHE A 157 6.47 -5.10 15.51
N CYS A 158 6.08 -4.16 14.65
CA CYS A 158 6.90 -3.73 13.51
C CYS A 158 8.26 -3.18 13.97
N CYS A 159 8.30 -2.29 14.97
CA CYS A 159 9.55 -1.76 15.49
C CYS A 159 10.46 -2.84 16.08
N HIS A 160 9.89 -3.78 16.84
CA HIS A 160 10.63 -4.89 17.43
C HIS A 160 11.26 -5.79 16.36
N GLN A 161 10.47 -6.23 15.37
CA GLN A 161 10.93 -7.12 14.31
C GLN A 161 11.97 -6.48 13.39
N LEU A 162 11.88 -5.15 13.18
CA LEU A 162 12.84 -4.37 12.42
C LEU A 162 14.04 -3.90 13.25
N ARG A 163 14.16 -4.35 14.51
CA ARG A 163 15.25 -4.00 15.44
C ARG A 163 15.43 -2.49 15.61
N VAL A 164 14.32 -1.74 15.52
CA VAL A 164 14.32 -0.30 15.75
C VAL A 164 14.35 -0.08 17.26
N PRO A 165 15.36 0.65 17.79
CA PRO A 165 15.41 0.93 19.21
C PRO A 165 14.13 1.63 19.68
N PRO A 166 13.64 1.32 20.89
CA PRO A 166 12.52 2.07 21.45
C PRO A 166 12.94 3.53 21.56
N THR A 167 12.34 4.39 20.74
CA THR A 167 12.33 5.82 21.01
C THR A 167 11.60 6.00 22.34
N GLY A 168 12.04 6.93 23.21
CA GLY A 168 11.48 7.12 24.56
C GLY A 168 9.98 7.45 24.61
N ARG A 169 9.52 8.33 25.52
CA ARG A 169 8.09 8.71 25.65
C ARG A 169 7.51 9.52 24.47
N GLY A 170 7.93 9.27 23.22
CA GLY A 170 7.45 9.92 22.01
C GLY A 170 6.67 8.97 21.11
N LYS A 171 5.90 9.53 20.16
CA LYS A 171 5.20 8.77 19.12
C LYS A 171 6.21 7.93 18.33
N LEU A 172 5.91 6.64 18.15
CA LEU A 172 6.73 5.76 17.31
C LEU A 172 6.79 6.32 15.88
N GLN A 173 7.98 6.29 15.30
CA GLN A 173 8.20 6.74 13.93
C GLN A 173 8.15 5.57 12.97
N PHE A 174 7.71 5.85 11.75
CA PHE A 174 7.67 4.88 10.67
C PHE A 174 9.06 4.22 10.47
N PRO A 175 9.15 2.88 10.51
CA PRO A 175 10.43 2.19 10.56
C PRO A 175 11.01 1.86 9.16
N GLY A 176 10.25 2.08 8.09
CA GLY A 176 10.67 1.67 6.74
C GLY A 176 11.94 2.38 6.25
N SER A 177 12.74 1.69 5.44
CA SER A 177 14.01 2.19 4.90
C SER A 177 13.83 3.41 3.99
N HIS A 178 14.66 4.45 4.11
CA HIS A 178 14.58 5.66 3.31
C HIS A 178 15.81 5.80 2.40
N PRO A 179 15.62 5.86 1.07
CA PRO A 179 16.73 6.10 0.14
C PRO A 179 17.31 7.50 0.29
N VAL A 180 18.64 7.59 0.16
CA VAL A 180 19.38 8.85 0.02
C VAL A 180 19.56 9.22 -1.45
N SER A 181 19.60 10.53 -1.76
CA SER A 181 19.81 10.97 -3.14
C SER A 181 21.23 10.62 -3.60
N LEU A 182 21.33 10.12 -4.83
CA LEU A 182 22.60 9.89 -5.51
C LEU A 182 23.30 11.24 -5.72
N ASN A 183 24.55 11.32 -5.31
CA ASN A 183 25.44 12.46 -5.45
C ASN A 183 26.83 11.98 -5.86
N ARG A 184 27.73 12.90 -6.20
CA ARG A 184 29.07 12.53 -6.69
C ARG A 184 29.90 11.77 -5.64
N ASP A 185 29.68 12.03 -4.35
CA ASP A 185 30.43 11.38 -3.27
C ASP A 185 29.99 9.91 -3.12
N ASN A 186 28.68 9.66 -3.08
CA ASN A 186 28.12 8.31 -2.87
C ASN A 186 27.99 7.50 -4.16
N LEU A 187 28.19 8.10 -5.34
CA LEU A 187 28.31 7.36 -6.61
C LEU A 187 29.43 6.31 -6.55
N GLN A 188 30.49 6.57 -5.78
CA GLN A 188 31.58 5.64 -5.54
C GLN A 188 31.11 4.33 -4.89
N LEU A 189 29.97 4.32 -4.17
CA LEU A 189 29.39 3.09 -3.62
C LEU A 189 29.05 2.08 -4.71
N LEU A 190 28.64 2.54 -5.90
CA LEU A 190 28.35 1.66 -7.03
C LEU A 190 29.61 0.94 -7.54
N ARG A 191 30.80 1.54 -7.38
CA ARG A 191 32.11 0.93 -7.69
C ARG A 191 32.58 -0.06 -6.62
N GLN A 192 32.20 0.18 -5.37
CA GLN A 192 32.69 -0.57 -4.20
C GLN A 192 31.82 -1.76 -3.82
N ARG A 193 30.54 -1.74 -4.19
CA ARG A 193 29.55 -2.74 -3.80
C ARG A 193 28.71 -3.13 -5.01
N TYR A 194 28.08 -4.29 -4.91
CA TYR A 194 27.29 -4.82 -6.00
C TYR A 194 25.84 -4.34 -5.92
N TYR A 195 25.43 -3.52 -6.89
CA TYR A 195 24.12 -2.89 -6.94
C TYR A 195 23.22 -3.46 -8.03
N TYR A 196 21.93 -3.46 -7.74
CA TYR A 196 20.86 -3.65 -8.72
C TYR A 196 20.05 -2.36 -8.82
N ALA A 197 19.47 -2.15 -9.99
CA ALA A 197 18.63 -1.00 -10.28
C ALA A 197 17.17 -1.43 -10.50
N THR A 198 16.24 -0.58 -10.11
CA THR A 198 14.83 -0.64 -10.50
C THR A 198 14.34 0.77 -10.82
N TRP A 199 13.20 0.90 -11.49
CA TRP A 199 12.60 2.21 -11.74
C TRP A 199 12.05 2.79 -10.43
N LYS A 200 12.19 4.09 -10.25
CA LYS A 200 11.51 4.82 -9.18
C LYS A 200 10.09 5.12 -9.68
N ALA A 201 9.09 4.42 -9.14
CA ALA A 201 7.72 4.67 -9.50
C ALA A 201 7.23 5.96 -8.85
N ASP A 202 6.27 6.61 -9.48
CA ASP A 202 5.51 7.70 -8.89
C ASP A 202 4.26 7.15 -8.24
N GLY A 203 4.41 6.71 -6.98
CA GLY A 203 3.34 6.10 -6.21
C GLY A 203 3.43 6.42 -4.72
N THR A 204 2.42 5.96 -3.98
CA THR A 204 2.36 6.14 -2.53
C THR A 204 2.97 4.94 -1.84
N ARG A 205 4.03 5.19 -1.07
CA ARG A 205 4.68 4.14 -0.29
C ARG A 205 3.76 3.61 0.80
N TYR A 206 3.59 2.29 0.82
CA TYR A 206 2.97 1.56 1.92
C TYR A 206 3.82 0.35 2.28
N MET A 207 3.99 0.08 3.57
CA MET A 207 4.29 -1.29 4.00
C MET A 207 2.98 -2.05 4.13
N MET A 208 3.04 -3.38 4.04
CA MET A 208 1.88 -4.23 4.23
C MET A 208 2.20 -5.32 5.26
N LEU A 209 1.41 -5.35 6.33
CA LEU A 209 1.44 -6.40 7.34
C LEU A 209 0.31 -7.38 7.10
N ILE A 210 0.65 -8.63 6.83
CA ILE A 210 -0.29 -9.72 6.60
C ILE A 210 -0.38 -10.55 7.87
N THR A 211 -1.59 -10.72 8.40
CA THR A 211 -1.86 -11.51 9.61
C THR A 211 -2.98 -12.51 9.36
N LEU A 212 -3.16 -13.44 10.31
CA LEU A 212 -4.28 -14.37 10.26
C LEU A 212 -5.67 -13.70 10.39
N HIS A 213 -5.73 -12.46 10.89
CA HIS A 213 -6.98 -11.71 11.11
C HIS A 213 -7.29 -10.69 10.01
N GLY A 214 -6.34 -10.47 9.10
CA GLY A 214 -6.46 -9.48 8.03
C GLY A 214 -5.12 -8.94 7.56
N CYS A 215 -5.20 -8.15 6.48
CA CYS A 215 -4.07 -7.42 5.93
C CYS A 215 -4.17 -5.95 6.30
N TYR A 216 -3.03 -5.32 6.57
CA TYR A 216 -2.95 -3.92 6.98
C TYR A 216 -1.96 -3.17 6.11
N LEU A 217 -2.40 -2.09 5.48
CA LEU A 217 -1.53 -1.11 4.86
C LEU A 217 -1.01 -0.15 5.94
N ILE A 218 0.26 0.20 5.85
CA ILE A 218 0.98 1.06 6.79
C ILE A 218 1.57 2.22 6.02
N ASP A 219 1.09 3.43 6.30
CA ASP A 219 1.55 4.64 5.63
C ASP A 219 2.82 5.24 6.27
N ARG A 220 3.34 6.32 5.67
CA ARG A 220 4.51 7.05 6.20
C ARG A 220 4.26 7.75 7.55
N LYS A 221 2.99 7.98 7.92
CA LYS A 221 2.61 8.51 9.24
C LYS A 221 2.57 7.41 10.31
N PHE A 222 2.90 6.18 9.92
CA PHE A 222 2.85 4.96 10.69
C PHE A 222 1.42 4.59 11.15
N GLU A 223 0.42 5.02 10.40
CA GLU A 223 -0.97 4.66 10.63
C GLU A 223 -1.33 3.39 9.85
N PHE A 224 -2.23 2.60 10.43
CA PHE A 224 -2.62 1.28 9.92
C PHE A 224 -4.05 1.32 9.38
N ARG A 225 -4.25 0.73 8.21
CA ARG A 225 -5.58 0.57 7.60
C ARG A 225 -5.79 -0.86 7.17
N ARG A 226 -6.92 -1.44 7.57
CA ARG A 226 -7.27 -2.81 7.22
C ARG A 226 -7.77 -2.88 5.78
N VAL A 227 -7.27 -3.85 5.02
CA VAL A 227 -7.73 -4.16 3.66
C VAL A 227 -8.06 -5.65 3.55
N GLN A 228 -9.05 -5.98 2.72
CA GLN A 228 -9.44 -7.36 2.46
C GLN A 228 -8.61 -7.93 1.30
N LEU A 229 -7.62 -8.76 1.66
CA LEU A 229 -6.74 -9.47 0.71
C LEU A 229 -6.47 -10.88 1.22
N ARG A 230 -6.22 -11.82 0.29
CA ARG A 230 -5.92 -13.23 0.63
C ARG A 230 -4.48 -13.63 0.32
N PHE A 231 -3.71 -14.00 1.33
CA PHE A 231 -2.32 -14.47 1.18
C PHE A 231 -2.16 -15.89 1.73
N PRO A 232 -2.35 -16.91 0.87
CA PRO A 232 -2.16 -18.31 1.27
C PRO A 232 -0.68 -18.62 1.47
N LEU A 233 -0.39 -19.60 2.31
CA LEU A 233 0.96 -20.19 2.40
C LEU A 233 1.27 -21.02 1.15
N ARG A 234 2.53 -21.40 1.02
CA ARG A 234 3.01 -22.23 -0.09
C ARG A 234 2.26 -23.56 -0.16
N SER A 235 2.03 -24.05 -1.38
CA SER A 235 1.38 -25.33 -1.65
C SER A 235 2.00 -26.46 -0.82
N GLY A 236 1.15 -27.23 -0.13
CA GLY A 236 1.55 -28.25 0.86
C GLY A 236 1.45 -27.81 2.32
N THR A 237 1.20 -26.52 2.58
CA THR A 237 0.85 -26.00 3.92
C THR A 237 -0.53 -25.36 3.87
N ASP A 238 -1.49 -25.94 4.58
CA ASP A 238 -2.81 -25.35 4.73
C ASP A 238 -2.72 -24.12 5.63
N GLY A 239 -3.18 -22.96 5.14
CA GLY A 239 -3.25 -21.75 5.93
C GLY A 239 -2.98 -20.46 5.16
N VAL A 240 -3.06 -19.35 5.89
CA VAL A 240 -2.64 -18.02 5.44
C VAL A 240 -1.39 -17.56 6.19
N HIS A 241 -0.68 -16.60 5.61
CA HIS A 241 0.40 -15.93 6.30
C HIS A 241 -0.04 -15.30 7.62
N ASN A 242 0.86 -15.34 8.59
CA ASN A 242 0.64 -14.71 9.89
C ASN A 242 1.85 -13.90 10.34
N TYR A 243 1.72 -12.58 10.43
CA TYR A 243 2.80 -11.65 10.73
C TYR A 243 3.93 -11.64 9.68
N THR A 244 3.54 -11.55 8.41
CA THR A 244 4.46 -11.29 7.29
C THR A 244 4.45 -9.80 6.96
N LEU A 245 5.63 -9.16 6.93
CA LEU A 245 5.78 -7.71 6.72
C LEU A 245 6.57 -7.43 5.44
N ILE A 246 5.94 -6.69 4.52
CA ILE A 246 6.45 -6.42 3.17
C ILE A 246 6.55 -4.91 2.97
N ASP A 247 7.60 -4.44 2.28
CA ASP A 247 7.74 -3.04 1.84
C ASP A 247 7.33 -2.92 0.37
N GLY A 248 6.65 -1.83 0.03
CA GLY A 248 6.09 -1.65 -1.29
C GLY A 248 5.64 -0.23 -1.61
N GLU A 249 5.07 -0.11 -2.79
CA GLU A 249 4.60 1.15 -3.37
C GLU A 249 3.29 0.89 -4.10
N MET A 250 2.26 1.67 -3.77
CA MET A 250 0.99 1.67 -4.48
C MET A 250 1.08 2.60 -5.67
N ILE A 251 0.82 2.07 -6.86
CA ILE A 251 0.74 2.82 -8.11
C ILE A 251 -0.66 2.70 -8.72
N ILE A 252 -0.92 3.56 -9.69
CA ILE A 252 -2.10 3.49 -10.55
C ILE A 252 -1.61 3.22 -11.97
N ASP A 253 -1.98 2.07 -12.52
CA ASP A 253 -1.75 1.70 -13.90
C ASP A 253 -2.91 2.21 -14.77
N THR A 254 -2.60 2.78 -15.93
CA THR A 254 -3.57 3.02 -17.00
C THR A 254 -3.50 1.84 -17.97
N LEU A 255 -4.59 1.06 -18.08
CA LEU A 255 -4.64 -0.07 -19.00
C LEU A 255 -4.59 0.43 -20.45
N PRO A 256 -3.59 0.03 -21.27
CA PRO A 256 -3.40 0.60 -22.61
C PRO A 256 -4.59 0.37 -23.56
N THR A 257 -5.34 -0.71 -23.36
CA THR A 257 -6.44 -1.11 -24.26
C THR A 257 -7.78 -0.48 -23.91
N THR A 258 -8.00 -0.11 -22.64
CA THR A 258 -9.31 0.36 -22.15
C THR A 258 -9.27 1.76 -21.56
N GLY A 259 -8.07 2.30 -21.29
CA GLY A 259 -7.89 3.55 -20.54
C GLY A 259 -8.28 3.45 -19.07
N LYS A 260 -8.76 2.29 -18.60
CA LYS A 260 -9.21 2.09 -17.23
C LYS A 260 -8.02 2.15 -16.26
N LEU A 261 -8.22 2.86 -15.16
CA LEU A 261 -7.26 2.95 -14.07
C LEU A 261 -7.39 1.72 -13.14
N GLU A 262 -6.25 1.10 -12.81
CA GLU A 262 -6.18 0.00 -11.86
C GLU A 262 -5.07 0.23 -10.83
N ARG A 263 -5.38 0.01 -9.54
CA ARG A 263 -4.37 0.07 -8.48
C ARG A 263 -3.50 -1.18 -8.45
N ARG A 264 -2.20 -1.00 -8.27
CA ARG A 264 -1.25 -2.08 -8.08
C ARG A 264 -0.27 -1.78 -6.95
N TYR A 265 -0.16 -2.71 -6.02
CA TYR A 265 0.89 -2.73 -5.02
C TYR A 265 2.13 -3.45 -5.55
N LEU A 266 3.20 -2.68 -5.75
CA LEU A 266 4.52 -3.15 -6.13
C LEU A 266 5.34 -3.49 -4.87
N ALA A 267 5.37 -4.77 -4.50
CA ALA A 267 6.15 -5.26 -3.39
C ALA A 267 7.63 -5.38 -3.78
N TYR A 268 8.54 -4.72 -3.07
CA TYR A 268 9.97 -4.71 -3.44
C TYR A 268 10.92 -5.27 -2.38
N ASP A 269 10.51 -5.39 -1.11
CA ASP A 269 11.33 -6.02 -0.07
C ASP A 269 10.46 -6.78 0.95
N LEU A 270 11.05 -7.75 1.65
CA LEU A 270 10.43 -8.59 2.66
C LEU A 270 11.24 -8.51 3.96
N MET A 271 10.62 -8.09 5.06
CA MET A 271 11.33 -7.87 6.32
C MET A 271 10.99 -8.91 7.38
N VAL A 272 9.76 -9.44 7.36
CA VAL A 272 9.31 -10.47 8.30
C VAL A 272 8.52 -11.51 7.51
N LEU A 273 8.78 -12.79 7.75
CA LEU A 273 8.05 -13.90 7.16
C LEU A 273 7.45 -14.77 8.27
N ASN A 274 6.12 -14.84 8.33
CA ASN A 274 5.41 -15.66 9.32
C ASN A 274 5.86 -15.45 10.78
N GLY A 275 6.13 -14.21 11.18
CA GLY A 275 6.61 -13.84 12.51
C GLY A 275 8.12 -13.87 12.71
N GLU A 276 8.88 -14.41 11.75
CA GLU A 276 10.35 -14.44 11.79
C GLU A 276 10.96 -13.26 11.03
N SER A 277 11.79 -12.47 11.71
CA SER A 277 12.53 -11.37 11.09
C SER A 277 13.61 -11.90 10.15
N VAL A 278 13.63 -11.36 8.92
CA VAL A 278 14.63 -11.68 7.89
C VAL A 278 15.50 -10.49 7.51
N VAL A 279 15.45 -9.40 8.30
CA VAL A 279 16.15 -8.13 8.02
C VAL A 279 17.67 -8.26 7.89
N GLU A 280 18.29 -9.20 8.60
CA GLU A 280 19.74 -9.43 8.55
C GLU A 280 20.18 -10.19 7.30
N ARG A 281 19.26 -10.85 6.59
CA ARG A 281 19.59 -11.57 5.35
C ARG A 281 19.93 -10.57 4.26
N PRO A 282 20.80 -10.92 3.30
CA PRO A 282 21.03 -10.14 2.08
C PRO A 282 19.73 -9.81 1.34
N PHE A 283 19.66 -8.63 0.70
CA PHE A 283 18.52 -8.22 -0.13
C PHE A 283 18.17 -9.30 -1.18
N SER A 284 19.19 -9.90 -1.80
CA SER A 284 19.03 -10.98 -2.76
C SER A 284 18.23 -12.18 -2.25
N GLU A 285 18.37 -12.52 -0.96
CA GLU A 285 17.59 -13.58 -0.32
C GLU A 285 16.17 -13.11 -0.01
N ARG A 286 16.03 -11.91 0.58
CA ARG A 286 14.73 -11.35 0.95
C ARG A 286 13.83 -11.17 -0.28
N TRP A 287 14.39 -10.70 -1.39
CA TRP A 287 13.71 -10.52 -2.65
C TRP A 287 13.26 -11.85 -3.30
N LYS A 288 14.09 -12.91 -3.21
CA LYS A 288 13.71 -14.26 -3.65
C LYS A 288 12.65 -14.90 -2.74
N LEU A 289 12.76 -14.68 -1.43
CA LEU A 289 11.77 -15.13 -0.46
C LEU A 289 10.41 -14.46 -0.69
N LEU A 290 10.40 -13.16 -1.01
CA LEU A 290 9.18 -12.44 -1.35
C LEU A 290 8.45 -13.11 -2.53
N GLU A 291 9.18 -13.43 -3.61
CA GLU A 291 8.58 -14.13 -4.75
C GLU A 291 8.05 -15.51 -4.34
N ARG A 292 8.94 -16.34 -3.80
CA ARG A 292 8.68 -17.77 -3.58
C ARG A 292 7.64 -18.04 -2.50
N GLU A 293 7.64 -17.24 -1.44
CA GLU A 293 6.81 -17.49 -0.25
C GLU A 293 5.52 -16.68 -0.25
N VAL A 294 5.45 -15.53 -0.95
CA VAL A 294 4.27 -14.66 -0.90
C VAL A 294 3.58 -14.53 -2.26
N ILE A 295 4.35 -14.19 -3.31
CA ILE A 295 3.78 -13.82 -4.61
C ILE A 295 3.37 -15.07 -5.41
N ASP A 296 4.23 -16.08 -5.47
CA ASP A 296 3.96 -17.34 -6.17
C ASP A 296 2.77 -18.10 -5.57
N PRO A 297 2.68 -18.34 -4.25
CA PRO A 297 1.54 -19.02 -3.65
C PRO A 297 0.22 -18.31 -3.92
N ARG A 298 0.20 -16.97 -3.81
CA ARG A 298 -0.96 -16.16 -4.16
C ARG A 298 -1.35 -16.29 -5.62
N ASN A 299 -0.37 -16.29 -6.54
CA ASN A 299 -0.62 -16.43 -7.98
C ASN A 299 -1.13 -17.82 -8.37
N ILE A 300 -0.74 -18.86 -7.62
CA ILE A 300 -1.23 -20.23 -7.78
C ILE A 300 -2.67 -20.32 -7.27
N ASP A 301 -2.94 -19.86 -6.03
CA ASP A 301 -4.29 -19.86 -5.45
C ASP A 301 -5.26 -19.05 -6.33
N ARG A 302 -4.85 -17.90 -6.88
CA ARG A 302 -5.68 -17.15 -7.83
C ARG A 302 -6.13 -17.94 -9.05
N ARG A 303 -5.33 -18.90 -9.53
CA ARG A 303 -5.67 -19.73 -10.70
C ARG A 303 -6.50 -20.95 -10.33
N GLN A 304 -6.35 -21.45 -9.11
CA GLN A 304 -6.88 -22.75 -8.69
C GLN A 304 -8.07 -22.65 -7.74
N ASN A 305 -8.23 -21.53 -7.02
CA ASN A 305 -9.27 -21.35 -6.02
C ASN A 305 -10.59 -20.89 -6.69
N PRO A 306 -11.63 -21.74 -6.70
CA PRO A 306 -12.90 -21.40 -7.35
C PRO A 306 -13.80 -20.53 -6.47
N ILE A 307 -13.49 -20.40 -5.17
CA ILE A 307 -14.33 -19.76 -4.16
C ILE A 307 -14.01 -18.27 -4.06
N TYR A 308 -12.73 -17.90 -3.92
CA TYR A 308 -12.31 -16.53 -3.67
C TYR A 308 -12.16 -15.71 -4.97
N ARG A 309 -12.69 -14.49 -4.98
CA ARG A 309 -12.71 -13.52 -6.08
C ARG A 309 -11.58 -12.50 -5.94
N TYR A 310 -10.43 -12.81 -6.51
CA TYR A 310 -9.29 -11.89 -6.56
C TYR A 310 -9.56 -10.60 -7.35
N ASP A 311 -10.57 -10.61 -8.24
CA ASP A 311 -10.99 -9.44 -9.03
C ASP A 311 -11.75 -8.39 -8.21
N LEU A 312 -12.27 -8.75 -7.04
CA LEU A 312 -12.94 -7.82 -6.12
C LEU A 312 -11.97 -7.16 -5.13
N GLU A 313 -10.70 -7.56 -5.13
CA GLU A 313 -9.71 -6.96 -4.25
C GLU A 313 -9.45 -5.49 -4.62
N PRO A 314 -9.15 -4.63 -3.63
CA PRO A 314 -9.00 -3.18 -3.85
C PRO A 314 -7.82 -2.82 -4.75
N PHE A 315 -6.86 -3.74 -4.94
CA PHE A 315 -5.69 -3.57 -5.80
C PHE A 315 -5.03 -4.91 -6.11
N ARG A 316 -4.30 -4.96 -7.23
CA ARG A 316 -3.46 -6.11 -7.58
C ARG A 316 -2.14 -6.07 -6.82
N VAL A 317 -1.53 -7.23 -6.58
CA VAL A 317 -0.22 -7.35 -5.94
C VAL A 317 0.78 -7.93 -6.94
N ARG A 318 1.96 -7.31 -7.06
CA ARG A 318 3.04 -7.78 -7.94
C ARG A 318 4.39 -7.50 -7.28
N ARG A 319 5.36 -8.41 -7.45
CA ARG A 319 6.74 -8.14 -7.08
C ARG A 319 7.38 -7.13 -8.03
N LYS A 320 8.11 -6.16 -7.50
CA LYS A 320 8.93 -5.22 -8.27
C LYS A 320 10.24 -5.90 -8.69
N ASP A 321 10.55 -5.78 -9.97
CA ASP A 321 11.76 -6.36 -10.56
C ASP A 321 12.97 -5.45 -10.35
N PHE A 322 14.13 -6.09 -10.19
CA PHE A 322 15.42 -5.46 -10.05
C PHE A 322 16.37 -6.07 -11.08
N TRP A 323 17.18 -5.23 -11.71
CA TRP A 323 18.09 -5.62 -12.78
C TRP A 323 19.52 -5.24 -12.47
N LEU A 324 20.45 -5.92 -13.16
CA LEU A 324 21.87 -5.59 -13.14
C LEU A 324 22.11 -4.16 -13.62
N LEU A 325 23.17 -3.51 -13.12
CA LEU A 325 23.56 -2.18 -13.60
C LEU A 325 23.79 -2.13 -15.11
N SER A 326 24.30 -3.20 -15.71
CA SER A 326 24.47 -3.31 -17.17
C SER A 326 23.17 -3.20 -17.98
N THR A 327 22.02 -3.37 -17.33
CA THR A 327 20.68 -3.27 -17.96
C THR A 327 20.08 -1.86 -17.81
N VAL A 328 20.72 -0.95 -17.06
CA VAL A 328 20.16 0.39 -16.76
C VAL A 328 19.87 1.19 -18.01
N THR A 329 20.71 1.10 -19.05
CA THR A 329 20.45 1.76 -20.34
C THR A 329 19.11 1.33 -20.94
N LYS A 330 18.81 0.02 -20.93
CA LYS A 330 17.52 -0.50 -21.41
C LYS A 330 16.37 -0.12 -20.48
N LEU A 331 16.64 -0.10 -19.18
CA LEU A 331 15.65 0.30 -18.18
C LEU A 331 15.17 1.74 -18.41
N LEU A 332 16.10 2.67 -18.64
CA LEU A 332 15.79 4.09 -18.91
C LEU A 332 15.20 4.32 -20.30
N LYS A 333 15.78 3.73 -21.35
CA LYS A 333 15.43 4.05 -22.74
C LYS A 333 14.31 3.21 -23.34
N GLU A 334 14.07 2.01 -22.82
CA GLU A 334 13.09 1.07 -23.39
C GLU A 334 11.96 0.78 -22.39
N PHE A 335 12.29 0.43 -21.14
CA PHE A 335 11.29 -0.06 -20.18
C PHE A 335 10.46 1.04 -19.53
N ILE A 336 11.08 2.10 -19.00
CA ILE A 336 10.35 3.20 -18.36
C ILE A 336 9.35 3.88 -19.31
N PRO A 337 9.70 4.19 -20.58
CA PRO A 337 8.78 4.83 -21.51
C PRO A 337 7.53 4.02 -21.86
N ILE A 338 7.57 2.69 -21.69
CA ILE A 338 6.42 1.80 -21.99
C ILE A 338 5.60 1.42 -20.74
N LEU A 339 5.95 1.96 -19.57
CA LEU A 339 5.20 1.69 -18.33
C LEU A 339 3.78 2.26 -18.42
N SER A 340 2.84 1.53 -17.83
CA SER A 340 1.45 1.98 -17.66
C SER A 340 1.26 3.00 -16.53
N HIS A 341 2.34 3.38 -15.84
CA HIS A 341 2.36 4.28 -14.70
C HIS A 341 3.58 5.18 -14.75
N ALA A 342 3.51 6.35 -14.12
CA ALA A 342 4.61 7.31 -14.11
C ALA A 342 5.82 6.84 -13.30
N ALA A 343 7.01 7.24 -13.73
CA ALA A 343 8.28 6.98 -13.06
C ALA A 343 9.20 8.20 -13.18
N ASP A 344 9.88 8.57 -12.10
CA ASP A 344 10.67 9.80 -12.00
C ASP A 344 12.18 9.55 -11.83
N GLY A 345 12.64 8.31 -12.05
CA GLY A 345 14.06 7.97 -12.06
C GLY A 345 14.35 6.53 -11.70
N LEU A 346 15.41 6.29 -10.91
CA LEU A 346 15.92 4.98 -10.55
C LEU A 346 16.14 4.83 -9.04
N ILE A 347 16.04 3.60 -8.57
CA ILE A 347 16.47 3.18 -7.23
C ILE A 347 17.60 2.17 -7.39
N PHE A 348 18.70 2.38 -6.67
CA PHE A 348 19.82 1.46 -6.59
C PHE A 348 19.84 0.80 -5.21
N GLN A 349 19.73 -0.52 -5.21
CA GLN A 349 19.72 -1.36 -4.01
C GLN A 349 20.97 -2.25 -4.00
N GLY A 350 21.72 -2.21 -2.89
CA GLY A 350 22.84 -3.13 -2.67
C GLY A 350 22.32 -4.57 -2.58
N TRP A 351 22.84 -5.45 -3.41
CA TRP A 351 22.34 -6.83 -3.57
C TRP A 351 22.59 -7.70 -2.34
N ASP A 352 23.70 -7.43 -1.66
CA ASP A 352 24.17 -8.16 -0.50
C ASP A 352 23.84 -7.43 0.82
N ASP A 353 23.07 -6.33 0.76
CA ASP A 353 22.79 -5.46 1.91
C ASP A 353 21.69 -6.03 2.82
N PRO A 354 21.86 -5.99 4.16
CA PRO A 354 20.74 -6.20 5.09
C PRO A 354 19.71 -5.08 4.97
N TYR A 355 18.51 -5.29 5.48
CA TYR A 355 17.49 -4.25 5.55
C TYR A 355 17.86 -3.26 6.66
N VAL A 356 18.06 -1.99 6.30
CA VAL A 356 18.36 -0.92 7.25
C VAL A 356 17.10 -0.09 7.48
N PRO A 357 16.52 -0.07 8.69
CA PRO A 357 15.36 0.77 8.97
C PRO A 357 15.73 2.26 8.94
N ARG A 358 14.77 3.11 8.57
CA ARG A 358 14.97 4.56 8.40
C ARG A 358 16.04 4.86 7.35
N THR A 359 16.78 5.96 7.48
CA THR A 359 17.77 6.38 6.48
C THR A 359 18.82 5.30 6.22
N HIS A 360 18.92 4.88 4.96
CA HIS A 360 19.90 3.90 4.52
C HIS A 360 20.83 4.52 3.49
N GLU A 361 22.07 4.79 3.90
CA GLU A 361 23.12 5.41 3.06
C GLU A 361 23.55 4.53 1.87
N GLY A 362 23.26 3.23 1.93
CA GLY A 362 23.50 2.28 0.85
C GLY A 362 22.30 2.10 -0.09
N LEU A 363 21.13 2.68 0.20
CA LEU A 363 19.97 2.64 -0.69
C LEU A 363 19.86 4.00 -1.39
N LEU A 364 20.14 4.02 -2.69
CA LEU A 364 20.29 5.27 -3.43
C LEU A 364 19.08 5.51 -4.33
N LYS A 365 18.67 6.77 -4.46
CA LYS A 365 17.69 7.21 -5.46
C LYS A 365 18.31 8.22 -6.40
N TRP A 366 18.11 8.03 -7.69
CA TRP A 366 18.40 9.00 -8.72
C TRP A 366 17.09 9.47 -9.34
N LYS A 367 17.00 10.75 -9.66
CA LYS A 367 15.87 11.38 -10.35
C LYS A 367 16.38 12.13 -11.55
N TYR A 368 15.55 12.22 -12.58
CA TYR A 368 15.82 13.13 -13.68
C TYR A 368 16.03 14.56 -13.16
N PRO A 369 17.04 15.30 -13.65
CA PRO A 369 17.34 16.67 -13.20
C PRO A 369 16.10 17.57 -13.12
N GLU A 370 15.25 17.52 -14.15
CA GLU A 370 14.02 18.27 -14.30
C GLU A 370 12.90 17.86 -13.31
N MET A 371 12.99 16.65 -12.75
CA MET A 371 12.07 16.11 -11.74
C MET A 371 12.53 16.39 -10.30
N ASN A 372 13.65 17.11 -10.11
CA ASN A 372 14.05 17.60 -8.80
C ASN A 372 13.27 18.88 -8.47
N SER A 373 12.30 18.73 -7.58
CA SER A 373 11.40 19.80 -7.18
C SER A 373 11.55 20.16 -5.69
N VAL A 374 11.12 21.38 -5.37
CA VAL A 374 10.96 21.88 -4.00
C VAL A 374 9.57 22.47 -3.87
N ASP A 375 8.89 22.18 -2.76
CA ASP A 375 7.61 22.83 -2.45
C ASP A 375 7.85 24.14 -1.70
N PHE A 376 7.51 25.27 -2.33
CA PHE A 376 7.58 26.61 -1.76
C PHE A 376 6.20 27.14 -1.43
N LEU A 377 6.11 28.00 -0.41
CA LEU A 377 4.94 28.86 -0.23
C LEU A 377 5.11 30.08 -1.14
N PHE A 378 4.14 30.33 -2.01
CA PHE A 378 4.16 31.45 -2.93
C PHE A 378 3.32 32.60 -2.40
N GLU A 379 3.85 33.82 -2.46
CA GLU A 379 3.05 35.02 -2.23
C GLU A 379 3.41 36.13 -3.20
N VAL A 380 2.44 37.00 -3.45
CA VAL A 380 2.62 38.22 -4.21
C VAL A 380 2.82 39.37 -3.23
N GLY A 381 4.02 39.95 -3.22
CA GLY A 381 4.37 41.11 -2.41
C GLY A 381 3.91 42.44 -3.03
N SER A 382 4.25 43.55 -2.38
CA SER A 382 4.05 44.90 -2.92
C SER A 382 4.72 45.04 -4.30
N GLU A 383 4.09 45.77 -5.22
CA GLU A 383 4.55 45.96 -6.61
C GLU A 383 4.57 44.68 -7.46
N ASN A 384 3.69 43.72 -7.17
CA ASN A 384 3.56 42.45 -7.90
C ASN A 384 4.83 41.58 -7.87
N ARG A 385 5.62 41.70 -6.79
CA ARG A 385 6.87 40.95 -6.63
C ARG A 385 6.55 39.52 -6.22
N HIS A 386 7.03 38.55 -7.00
CA HIS A 386 6.83 37.13 -6.72
C HIS A 386 7.80 36.67 -5.62
N LEU A 387 7.28 36.19 -4.49
CA LEU A 387 8.06 35.78 -3.32
C LEU A 387 7.89 34.29 -3.06
N LEU A 388 9.02 33.59 -2.86
CA LEU A 388 9.04 32.18 -2.48
C LEU A 388 9.53 32.02 -1.03
N PHE A 389 8.84 31.18 -0.27
CA PHE A 389 9.16 30.94 1.12
C PHE A 389 9.35 29.45 1.43
N LEU A 390 10.30 29.18 2.33
CA LEU A 390 10.55 27.87 2.93
C LEU A 390 10.18 27.89 4.42
N ASN A 391 10.09 26.69 5.00
CA ASN A 391 10.02 26.56 6.45
C ASN A 391 11.43 26.48 7.05
N GLU A 392 11.66 27.21 8.14
CA GLU A 392 12.86 27.10 8.96
C GLU A 392 12.42 27.03 10.42
N ARG A 393 12.36 25.80 10.96
CA ARG A 393 11.96 25.54 12.36
C ARG A 393 10.58 26.12 12.71
N GLY A 394 9.61 25.96 11.81
CA GLY A 394 8.24 26.45 11.99
C GLY A 394 8.05 27.94 11.70
N LYS A 395 9.09 28.64 11.23
CA LYS A 395 9.00 30.03 10.77
C LYS A 395 9.16 30.10 9.26
N LYS A 396 8.40 31.00 8.66
CA LYS A 396 8.47 31.31 7.23
C LYS A 396 9.78 32.06 6.93
N LYS A 397 10.57 31.55 5.99
CA LYS A 397 11.84 32.14 5.55
C LYS A 397 11.76 32.53 4.08
N LEU A 398 12.03 33.81 3.78
CA LEU A 398 12.05 34.32 2.40
C LEU A 398 13.30 33.82 1.66
N MET A 399 13.11 33.37 0.43
CA MET A 399 14.19 33.05 -0.50
C MET A 399 14.57 34.30 -1.29
N ASP A 400 15.49 35.09 -0.73
CA ASP A 400 15.92 36.33 -1.36
C ASP A 400 16.61 36.07 -2.71
N GLY A 401 16.27 36.87 -3.72
CA GLY A 401 16.77 36.73 -5.09
C GLY A 401 16.24 35.54 -5.90
N ALA A 402 15.39 34.68 -5.33
CA ALA A 402 14.82 33.56 -6.08
C ALA A 402 13.77 34.05 -7.09
N ARG A 403 13.99 33.78 -8.37
CA ARG A 403 13.03 34.06 -9.44
C ARG A 403 12.12 32.86 -9.64
N VAL A 404 10.83 33.11 -9.87
CA VAL A 404 9.85 32.08 -10.20
C VAL A 404 9.10 32.42 -11.48
N THR A 405 9.01 31.43 -12.36
CA THR A 405 8.31 31.48 -13.64
C THR A 405 7.04 30.65 -13.51
N LEU A 406 5.89 31.28 -13.71
CA LEU A 406 4.58 30.66 -13.74
C LEU A 406 4.19 30.44 -15.19
N LYS A 407 3.89 29.21 -15.58
CA LYS A 407 3.37 28.88 -16.91
C LYS A 407 1.85 28.83 -16.83
N ASP A 408 1.19 29.37 -17.85
CA ASP A 408 -0.26 29.22 -18.07
C ASP A 408 -1.16 29.79 -16.95
N VAL A 409 -0.83 30.96 -16.40
CA VAL A 409 -1.62 31.64 -15.35
C VAL A 409 -2.06 33.03 -15.82
N GLU A 410 -3.37 33.23 -15.95
CA GLU A 410 -3.96 34.54 -16.30
C GLU A 410 -3.94 35.54 -15.13
N ASP A 411 -4.16 35.08 -13.89
CA ASP A 411 -4.12 35.93 -12.68
C ASP A 411 -3.27 35.32 -11.55
N VAL A 412 -2.05 35.85 -11.42
CA VAL A 412 -1.03 35.44 -10.44
C VAL A 412 -1.45 35.74 -8.99
N SER A 413 -2.36 36.70 -8.78
CA SER A 413 -2.78 37.09 -7.42
C SER A 413 -3.56 35.98 -6.72
N THR A 414 -4.33 35.18 -7.47
CA THR A 414 -5.12 34.04 -6.97
C THR A 414 -4.25 32.90 -6.44
N LEU A 415 -2.98 32.84 -6.84
CA LEU A 415 -2.03 31.81 -6.41
C LEU A 415 -1.37 32.13 -5.08
N SER A 416 -1.45 33.39 -4.63
CA SER A 416 -0.83 33.83 -3.38
C SER A 416 -1.40 33.06 -2.18
N GLY A 417 -0.52 32.55 -1.32
CA GLY A 417 -0.86 31.72 -0.16
C GLY A 417 -0.86 30.22 -0.42
N ASN A 418 -0.73 29.79 -1.68
CA ASN A 418 -0.66 28.36 -2.02
C ASN A 418 0.77 27.81 -1.93
N ILE A 419 0.85 26.51 -1.64
CA ILE A 419 2.10 25.75 -1.77
C ILE A 419 2.25 25.36 -3.24
N MET A 420 3.40 25.66 -3.85
CA MET A 420 3.72 25.33 -5.23
C MET A 420 4.92 24.41 -5.29
N GLU A 421 4.83 23.34 -6.07
CA GLU A 421 5.95 22.48 -6.40
C GLU A 421 6.68 23.07 -7.59
N CYS A 422 7.96 23.43 -7.41
CA CYS A 422 8.77 24.06 -8.45
C CYS A 422 10.04 23.26 -8.74
N SER A 423 10.42 23.13 -10.01
CA SER A 423 11.72 22.60 -10.45
C SER A 423 12.66 23.72 -10.85
N TRP A 424 13.97 23.45 -10.84
CA TRP A 424 14.97 24.46 -11.19
C TRP A 424 15.28 24.42 -12.69
N ASN A 425 15.10 25.53 -13.40
CA ASN A 425 15.62 25.71 -14.75
C ASN A 425 17.01 26.36 -14.69
N SER A 426 18.04 25.61 -15.10
CA SER A 426 19.42 26.10 -15.14
C SER A 426 19.68 27.13 -16.24
N GLU A 427 18.90 27.14 -17.33
CA GLU A 427 19.07 28.09 -18.43
C GLU A 427 18.61 29.50 -18.00
N ASP A 428 17.41 29.58 -17.43
CA ASP A 428 16.81 30.84 -16.99
C ASP A 428 17.25 31.28 -15.58
N GLN A 429 17.99 30.42 -14.88
CA GLN A 429 18.32 30.59 -13.45
C GLN A 429 17.08 30.93 -12.61
N SER A 430 15.99 30.20 -12.86
CA SER A 430 14.69 30.43 -12.24
C SER A 430 13.99 29.14 -11.84
N TRP A 431 13.13 29.21 -10.83
CA TRP A 431 12.23 28.14 -10.43
C TRP A 431 11.01 28.14 -11.34
N VAL A 432 10.67 27.01 -11.94
CA VAL A 432 9.49 26.87 -12.79
C VAL A 432 8.41 26.14 -11.99
N CYS A 433 7.23 26.75 -11.86
CA CYS A 433 6.11 26.09 -11.20
C CYS A 433 5.64 24.89 -12.02
N MET A 434 5.59 23.72 -11.37
CA MET A 434 5.08 22.48 -11.95
C MET A 434 3.60 22.30 -11.65
N ARG A 435 3.21 22.50 -10.37
CA ARG A 435 1.83 22.37 -9.92
C ARG A 435 1.59 23.03 -8.56
N ILE A 436 0.31 23.21 -8.23
CA ILE A 436 -0.16 23.63 -6.90
C ILE A 436 -0.36 22.40 -6.02
N ARG A 437 0.07 22.48 -4.75
CA ARG A 437 0.05 21.41 -3.74
C ARG A 437 -1.04 21.66 -2.70
N THR A 438 -2.29 21.41 -3.06
CA THR A 438 -3.44 21.53 -2.15
C THR A 438 -3.42 20.50 -1.00
N ASP A 439 -2.66 19.42 -1.17
CA ASP A 439 -2.44 18.37 -0.16
C ASP A 439 -1.48 18.78 0.97
N LYS A 440 -0.75 19.90 0.81
CA LYS A 440 0.26 20.35 1.76
C LYS A 440 -0.14 21.62 2.49
N ALA A 441 -0.10 21.56 3.82
CA ALA A 441 -0.31 22.72 4.68
C ALA A 441 0.95 23.58 4.86
N THR A 442 2.15 23.05 4.58
CA THR A 442 3.42 23.74 4.84
C THR A 442 4.42 23.52 3.70
N PRO A 443 5.27 24.51 3.36
CA PRO A 443 6.36 24.34 2.41
C PRO A 443 7.45 23.41 2.96
N ASN A 444 8.42 23.07 2.12
CA ASN A 444 9.57 22.27 2.54
C ASN A 444 10.44 22.99 3.58
N GLU A 445 11.06 22.20 4.46
CA GLU A 445 12.11 22.68 5.36
C GLU A 445 13.36 23.10 4.58
N ILE A 446 14.09 24.09 5.09
CA ILE A 446 15.36 24.55 4.51
C ILE A 446 16.37 23.41 4.34
N SER A 447 16.35 22.44 5.26
CA SER A 447 17.22 21.25 5.16
C SER A 447 16.89 20.35 3.96
N THR A 448 15.61 20.25 3.59
CA THR A 448 15.17 19.55 2.37
C THR A 448 15.61 20.32 1.14
N TYR A 449 15.38 21.63 1.13
CA TYR A 449 15.85 22.52 0.05
C TYR A 449 17.36 22.39 -0.19
N THR A 450 18.19 22.43 0.86
CA THR A 450 19.65 22.30 0.72
C THR A 450 20.05 20.97 0.09
N LYS A 451 19.35 19.86 0.42
CA LYS A 451 19.60 18.54 -0.18
C LYS A 451 19.21 18.50 -1.66
N VAL A 452 18.06 19.08 -2.01
CA VAL A 452 17.61 19.18 -3.41
C VAL A 452 18.55 20.07 -4.23
N LEU A 453 18.93 21.23 -3.69
CA LEU A 453 19.88 22.13 -4.33
C LEU A 453 21.24 21.47 -4.56
N ARG A 454 21.71 20.64 -3.61
CA ARG A 454 22.92 19.83 -3.81
C ARG A 454 22.76 18.86 -4.98
N SER A 455 21.63 18.15 -5.05
CA SER A 455 21.33 17.24 -6.16
C SER A 455 21.31 17.96 -7.52
N ILE A 456 20.73 19.18 -7.56
CA ILE A 456 20.71 20.03 -8.75
C ILE A 456 22.13 20.48 -9.14
N LYS A 457 22.95 20.87 -8.16
CA LYS A 457 24.35 21.29 -8.39
C LYS A 457 25.25 20.16 -8.87
N ASP A 458 25.08 18.96 -8.32
CA ASP A 458 25.85 17.79 -8.74
C ASP A 458 25.55 17.40 -10.19
N ASN A 459 24.34 17.75 -10.66
CA ASN A 459 23.82 17.61 -12.03
C ASN A 459 24.18 16.28 -12.67
N ILE A 460 23.87 15.18 -11.98
CA ILE A 460 24.04 13.83 -12.51
C ILE A 460 22.91 13.59 -13.50
N THR A 461 23.14 13.94 -14.77
CA THR A 461 22.20 13.69 -15.87
C THR A 461 22.12 12.20 -16.21
N GLU A 462 21.14 11.82 -17.03
CA GLU A 462 21.06 10.46 -17.58
C GLU A 462 22.38 10.05 -18.26
N GLU A 463 22.95 10.93 -19.08
CA GLU A 463 24.19 10.66 -19.82
C GLU A 463 25.37 10.43 -18.87
N VAL A 464 25.54 11.29 -17.86
CA VAL A 464 26.60 11.14 -16.85
C VAL A 464 26.44 9.82 -16.12
N LEU A 465 25.21 9.50 -15.68
CA LEU A 465 24.93 8.26 -14.97
C LEU A 465 25.25 7.02 -15.83
N LEU A 466 24.84 7.03 -17.11
CA LEU A 466 25.08 5.91 -18.02
C LEU A 466 26.56 5.72 -18.34
N ASN A 467 27.32 6.82 -18.50
CA ASN A 467 28.77 6.76 -18.70
C ASN A 467 29.48 6.15 -17.49
N GLU A 468 29.14 6.62 -16.29
CA GLU A 468 29.70 6.10 -15.02
C GLU A 468 29.37 4.62 -14.83
N ILE A 469 28.12 4.21 -15.09
CA ILE A 469 27.71 2.80 -15.04
C ILE A 469 28.49 1.98 -16.08
N GLY A 470 28.70 2.53 -17.28
CA GLY A 470 29.48 1.90 -18.34
C GLY A 470 30.90 1.53 -17.91
N GLU A 471 31.55 2.39 -17.13
CA GLU A 471 32.85 2.10 -16.52
C GLU A 471 32.74 1.09 -15.36
N ILE A 472 31.75 1.26 -14.48
CA ILE A 472 31.55 0.42 -13.29
C ILE A 472 31.35 -1.05 -13.67
N VAL A 473 30.57 -1.34 -14.72
CA VAL A 473 30.27 -2.73 -15.11
C VAL A 473 31.47 -3.47 -15.69
N GLN A 474 32.54 -2.76 -16.08
CA GLN A 474 33.80 -3.37 -16.53
C GLN A 474 34.71 -3.78 -15.36
N LEU A 475 34.40 -3.35 -14.14
CA LEU A 475 35.18 -3.77 -12.97
C LEU A 475 35.04 -5.28 -12.73
N PRO A 476 36.11 -5.98 -12.30
CA PRO A 476 36.11 -7.44 -12.11
C PRO A 476 34.93 -7.97 -11.29
N MET A 477 34.54 -7.23 -10.25
CA MET A 477 33.41 -7.57 -9.37
C MET A 477 32.09 -7.73 -10.14
N TYR A 478 31.85 -6.89 -11.15
CA TYR A 478 30.66 -6.93 -11.98
C TYR A 478 30.82 -7.90 -13.15
N SER A 479 31.96 -7.89 -13.85
CA SER A 479 32.18 -8.77 -15.00
C SER A 479 32.03 -10.25 -14.65
N ASP A 480 32.57 -10.67 -13.51
CA ASP A 480 32.51 -12.07 -13.07
C ASP A 480 31.08 -12.52 -12.76
N ARG A 481 30.27 -11.65 -12.14
CA ARG A 481 28.87 -11.95 -11.84
C ARG A 481 27.99 -11.89 -13.08
N ILE A 482 28.25 -10.96 -14.01
CA ILE A 482 27.56 -10.90 -15.30
C ILE A 482 27.81 -12.20 -16.08
N ALA A 483 29.06 -12.66 -16.15
CA ALA A 483 29.41 -13.92 -16.81
C ALA A 483 28.70 -15.13 -16.17
N LYS A 484 28.67 -15.21 -14.83
CA LYS A 484 27.92 -16.26 -14.10
C LYS A 484 26.42 -16.20 -14.37
N ALA A 485 25.83 -15.00 -14.42
CA ALA A 485 24.41 -14.83 -14.71
C ALA A 485 24.05 -15.26 -16.14
N GLN A 486 24.90 -14.92 -17.12
CA GLN A 486 24.74 -15.34 -18.51
C GLN A 486 24.85 -16.86 -18.68
N GLN A 487 25.81 -17.49 -17.99
CA GLN A 487 25.96 -18.95 -17.96
C GLN A 487 24.72 -19.64 -17.38
N MET A 488 24.17 -19.14 -16.27
CA MET A 488 22.94 -19.68 -15.67
C MET A 488 21.72 -19.55 -16.60
N GLN A 489 21.60 -18.42 -17.31
CA GLN A 489 20.53 -18.23 -18.31
C GLN A 489 20.65 -19.21 -19.49
N HIS A 490 21.87 -19.50 -19.94
CA HIS A 490 22.12 -20.48 -21.02
C HIS A 490 21.86 -21.92 -20.56
N SER A 491 22.15 -22.27 -19.30
CA SER A 491 21.81 -23.59 -18.76
C SER A 491 20.30 -23.81 -18.62
N HIS A 492 19.53 -22.77 -18.23
CA HIS A 492 18.07 -22.88 -18.10
C HIS A 492 17.34 -22.88 -19.44
N SER A 493 17.86 -22.19 -20.47
CA SER A 493 17.29 -22.26 -21.83
C SER A 493 17.58 -23.61 -22.52
N GLY A 494 18.71 -24.26 -22.19
CA GLY A 494 19.05 -25.60 -22.65
C GLY A 494 18.18 -26.72 -22.04
N GLN A 495 17.76 -26.59 -20.78
CA GLN A 495 16.86 -27.54 -20.12
C GLN A 495 15.38 -27.41 -20.56
N ARG A 496 14.93 -26.23 -20.99
CA ARG A 496 13.58 -26.03 -21.55
C ARG A 496 13.42 -26.50 -23.00
N ARG A 497 14.51 -26.89 -23.66
CA ARG A 497 14.54 -27.38 -25.05
C ARG A 497 14.76 -28.89 -25.17
N ARG A 498 14.73 -29.64 -24.06
CA ARG A 498 14.79 -31.11 -24.05
C ARG A 498 13.49 -31.71 -23.59
#